data_AF-X0X309-F1
#
_entry.id   AF-X0X309-F1
#
_cell.length_a   1.000
_cell.length_b   1.000
_cell.length_c   1.000
_cell.angle_alpha   90.00
_cell.angle_beta   90.00
_cell.angle_gamma   90.00
#
_symmetry.space_group_name_H-M   'P 1'
#
loop_
_entity.id
_entity.type
_entity.pdbx_description
1 polymer ?
#
loop_
_entity_poly.entity_id
_entity_poly.type
_entity_poly.pdbx_seq_one_letter_code
_entity_poly.pdbx_strand_id
1 'polypeptide(L)'
;MLRISKGAGAYLAREVAEIALLIAALAIVGSFTEIPTWILVGLPVAKAFTSAVFYALFLRRVFQRPARDGARGLVGRTARAGTPLRPTGQIKVNGEIWSARSADGSTIAPYDDVEIVGVRGNTVLVARPDIEE
;
A
#
# COMPACT_ATOMS: atom_id res chain seq x y z
N MET A 1 17.45 12.86 -4.29
CA MET A 1 16.42 12.92 -5.35
C MET A 1 15.20 12.13 -4.87
N LEU A 2 14.21 12.80 -4.28
CA LEU A 2 13.04 12.15 -3.67
C LEU A 2 12.11 11.67 -4.79
N ARG A 3 12.04 10.36 -5.03
CA ARG A 3 11.14 9.76 -6.03
C ARG A 3 9.73 9.72 -5.44
N ILE A 4 9.01 10.83 -5.57
CA ILE A 4 7.61 10.96 -5.15
C ILE A 4 6.80 9.91 -5.92
N SER A 5 6.10 9.02 -5.20
CA SER A 5 5.25 8.00 -5.83
C SER A 5 4.11 8.70 -6.60
N LYS A 6 3.62 8.11 -7.69
CA LYS A 6 2.56 8.71 -8.52
C LYS A 6 1.33 9.14 -7.69
N GLY A 7 1.01 8.41 -6.61
CA GLY A 7 -0.09 8.74 -5.70
C GLY A 7 0.17 9.96 -4.80
N ALA A 8 1.41 10.17 -4.35
CA ALA A 8 1.77 11.34 -3.56
C ALA A 8 1.72 12.64 -4.38
N GLY A 9 2.09 12.57 -5.67
CA GLY A 9 1.98 13.73 -6.57
C GLY A 9 0.53 14.16 -6.82
N ALA A 10 -0.38 13.20 -7.05
CA ALA A 10 -1.79 13.48 -7.25
C ALA A 10 -2.47 14.05 -5.99
N TYR A 11 -2.10 13.56 -4.81
CA TYR A 11 -2.58 14.08 -3.53
C TYR A 11 -2.17 15.55 -3.34
N LEU A 12 -0.89 15.86 -3.55
CA LEU A 12 -0.37 17.22 -3.41
C LEU A 12 -1.00 18.20 -4.41
N ALA A 13 -1.22 17.77 -5.66
CA ALA A 13 -1.87 18.62 -6.67
C ALA A 13 -3.30 19.00 -6.26
N ARG A 14 -4.08 18.05 -5.73
CA ARG A 14 -5.43 18.30 -5.22
C ARG A 14 -5.39 19.21 -3.99
N GLU A 15 -4.47 18.96 -3.06
CA GLU A 15 -4.31 19.75 -1.84
C GLU A 15 -4.05 21.23 -2.16
N VAL A 16 -3.15 21.50 -3.11
CA VAL A 16 -2.83 22.85 -3.58
C VAL A 16 -4.04 23.49 -4.26
N ALA A 17 -4.77 22.75 -5.10
CA ALA A 17 -5.97 23.26 -5.76
C ALA A 17 -7.05 23.68 -4.74
N GLU A 18 -7.29 22.88 -3.70
CA GLU A 18 -8.24 23.23 -2.62
C GLU A 18 -7.78 24.46 -1.82
N ILE A 19 -6.49 24.57 -1.51
CA ILE A 19 -5.96 25.74 -0.78
C ILE A 19 -6.09 27.00 -1.65
N ALA A 20 -5.78 26.91 -2.94
CA ALA A 20 -5.94 28.01 -3.87
C ALA A 20 -7.41 28.44 -3.98
N LEU A 21 -8.34 27.49 -4.04
CA LEU A 21 -9.78 27.75 -4.04
C LEU A 21 -10.22 28.44 -2.75
N LEU A 22 -9.72 27.99 -1.60
CA LEU A 22 -10.02 28.59 -0.30
C LEU A 22 -9.53 30.04 -0.22
N ILE A 23 -8.28 30.29 -0.66
CA ILE A 23 -7.70 31.64 -0.71
C ILE A 23 -8.52 32.53 -1.65
N ALA A 24 -8.88 32.04 -2.83
CA ALA A 24 -9.68 32.79 -3.80
C ALA A 24 -11.06 33.14 -3.24
N ALA A 25 -11.75 32.18 -2.61
CA ALA A 25 -13.05 32.42 -1.97
C ALA A 25 -12.94 33.46 -0.84
N LEU A 26 -11.93 33.34 0.02
CA LEU A 26 -11.66 34.30 1.10
C LEU A 26 -11.35 35.70 0.56
N ALA A 27 -10.57 35.81 -0.52
CA ALA A 27 -10.26 37.08 -1.17
C ALA A 27 -11.50 37.73 -1.79
N ILE A 28 -12.38 36.94 -2.42
CA ILE A 28 -13.66 37.42 -2.95
C ILE A 28 -14.52 37.96 -1.81
N VAL A 29 -14.76 37.18 -0.75
CA VAL A 29 -15.62 37.63 0.37
C VAL A 29 -15.01 38.82 1.10
N GLY A 30 -13.69 38.82 1.31
CA GLY A 30 -12.94 39.93 1.90
C GLY A 30 -12.92 41.20 1.04
N SER A 31 -13.24 41.11 -0.26
CA SER A 31 -13.42 42.28 -1.11
C SER A 31 -14.78 42.98 -0.90
N PHE A 32 -15.78 42.25 -0.37
CA PHE A 32 -17.12 42.77 -0.08
C PHE A 32 -17.34 43.05 1.43
N THR A 33 -16.43 42.61 2.30
CA THR A 33 -16.58 42.68 3.76
C THR A 33 -15.24 42.94 4.45
N GLU A 34 -15.24 43.62 5.59
CA GLU A 34 -14.03 43.83 6.41
C GLU A 34 -13.66 42.55 7.17
N ILE A 35 -13.16 41.54 6.45
CA ILE A 35 -12.60 40.34 7.08
C ILE A 35 -11.24 40.69 7.68
N PRO A 36 -11.01 40.43 8.97
CA PRO A 36 -9.70 40.59 9.58
C PRO A 36 -8.61 39.82 8.82
N THR A 37 -7.48 40.47 8.54
CA THR A 37 -6.37 39.89 7.77
C THR A 37 -5.83 38.58 8.35
N TRP A 38 -5.95 38.40 9.67
CA TRP A 38 -5.55 37.17 10.34
C TRP A 38 -6.41 35.95 9.95
N ILE A 39 -7.67 36.13 9.52
CA ILE A 39 -8.51 35.04 9.01
C ILE A 39 -8.09 34.68 7.59
N LEU A 40 -7.84 35.69 6.75
CA LEU A 40 -7.39 35.52 5.37
C LEU A 40 -6.09 34.71 5.28
N VAL A 41 -5.17 34.90 6.23
CA VAL A 41 -3.87 34.20 6.27
C VAL A 41 -3.90 32.98 7.18
N GLY A 42 -4.56 33.08 8.34
CA GLY A 42 -4.56 32.04 9.36
C GLY A 42 -5.29 30.78 8.93
N LEU A 43 -6.42 30.90 8.23
CA LEU A 43 -7.23 29.75 7.83
C LEU A 43 -6.51 28.87 6.79
N PRO A 44 -5.92 29.42 5.70
CA PRO A 44 -5.12 28.61 4.77
C PRO A 44 -3.90 27.98 5.42
N VAL A 45 -3.21 28.70 6.31
CA VAL A 45 -2.02 28.20 7.01
C VAL A 45 -2.38 27.06 7.96
N ALA A 46 -3.44 27.20 8.75
CA ALA A 46 -3.90 26.15 9.65
C ALA A 46 -4.33 24.88 8.89
N LYS A 47 -5.01 25.03 7.75
CA LYS A 47 -5.37 23.91 6.87
C LYS A 47 -4.13 23.21 6.34
N ALA A 48 -3.19 23.98 5.76
CA ALA A 48 -1.95 23.43 5.22
C ALA A 48 -1.12 22.69 6.29
N PHE A 49 -1.03 23.25 7.49
CA PHE A 49 -0.32 22.65 8.61
C PHE A 49 -0.98 21.34 9.06
N THR A 50 -2.30 21.34 9.24
CA THR A 50 -3.05 20.14 9.63
C THR A 50 -2.86 19.03 8.59
N SER A 51 -3.04 19.33 7.31
CA SER A 51 -2.82 18.37 6.22
C SER A 51 -1.40 17.81 6.21
N ALA A 52 -0.38 18.66 6.41
CA ALA A 52 1.01 18.23 6.46
C ALA A 52 1.28 17.27 7.65
N VAL A 53 0.72 17.57 8.82
CA VAL A 53 0.83 16.70 10.01
C VAL A 53 0.13 15.36 9.78
N PHE A 54 -1.09 15.36 9.26
CA PHE A 54 -1.81 14.12 8.94
C PHE A 54 -1.05 13.28 7.89
N TYR A 55 -0.53 13.91 6.85
CA TYR A 55 0.29 13.24 5.84
C TYR A 55 1.54 12.62 6.47
N ALA A 56 2.26 13.36 7.30
CA ALA A 56 3.48 12.88 7.96
C ALA A 56 3.22 11.73 8.95
N LEU A 57 2.08 11.74 9.65
CA LEU A 57 1.74 10.72 10.64
C LEU A 57 1.11 9.46 10.03
N PHE A 58 0.21 9.63 9.05
CA PHE A 58 -0.57 8.51 8.48
C PHE A 58 0.05 7.97 7.21
N LEU A 59 0.44 8.81 6.26
CA LEU A 59 0.98 8.32 4.99
C LEU A 59 2.39 7.74 5.13
N ARG A 60 3.17 8.19 6.12
CA ARG A 60 4.44 7.54 6.47
C ARG A 60 4.22 6.11 6.95
N ARG A 61 3.16 5.81 7.71
CA ARG A 61 2.82 4.43 8.12
C ARG A 61 2.27 3.58 6.97
N VAL A 62 1.46 4.17 6.08
CA VAL A 62 0.82 3.44 4.98
C VAL A 62 1.79 3.14 3.83
N PHE A 63 2.70 4.07 3.50
CA PHE A 63 3.69 3.86 2.44
C PHE A 63 4.99 3.18 2.92
N GLN A 64 5.30 3.21 4.22
CA GLN A 64 6.46 2.49 4.78
C GLN A 64 6.12 1.13 5.39
N ARG A 65 4.86 0.69 5.35
CA ARG A 65 4.54 -0.72 5.46
C ARG A 65 4.51 -1.28 4.06
N PRO A 66 5.66 -1.74 3.52
CA PRO A 66 5.57 -2.51 2.30
C PRO A 66 4.64 -3.68 2.58
N ALA A 67 3.71 -3.96 1.68
CA ALA A 67 2.97 -5.22 1.63
C ALA A 67 3.89 -6.48 1.68
N ARG A 68 5.22 -6.28 1.61
CA ARG A 68 6.28 -7.25 1.83
C ARG A 68 6.23 -7.95 3.19
N ASP A 69 5.71 -7.33 4.27
CA ASP A 69 5.78 -7.95 5.59
C ASP A 69 4.79 -9.12 5.75
N GLY A 70 3.60 -9.02 5.16
CA GLY A 70 2.62 -10.11 5.17
C GLY A 70 3.15 -11.34 4.47
N ALA A 71 3.63 -11.20 3.23
CA ALA A 71 4.13 -12.32 2.44
C ALA A 71 5.43 -12.91 3.01
N ARG A 72 6.37 -12.08 3.50
CA ARG A 72 7.61 -12.60 4.12
C ARG A 72 7.35 -13.38 5.40
N GLY A 73 6.32 -13.02 6.17
CA GLY A 73 5.88 -13.79 7.34
C GLY A 73 5.28 -15.17 7.02
N LEU A 74 5.10 -15.48 5.72
CA LEU A 74 4.65 -16.79 5.27
C LEU A 74 5.79 -17.76 4.99
N VAL A 75 7.04 -17.30 4.89
CA VAL A 75 8.19 -18.18 4.63
C VAL A 75 8.35 -19.18 5.78
N GLY A 76 8.52 -20.46 5.45
CA GLY A 76 8.56 -21.57 6.40
C GLY A 76 7.19 -22.06 6.86
N ARG A 77 6.08 -21.50 6.33
CA ARG A 77 4.73 -22.03 6.58
C ARG A 77 4.33 -23.04 5.52
N THR A 78 3.58 -24.05 5.96
CA THR A 78 2.85 -24.96 5.09
C THR A 78 1.57 -24.30 4.58
N ALA A 79 1.28 -24.47 3.31
CA ALA A 79 0.08 -24.01 2.63
C ALA A 79 -0.47 -25.11 1.74
N ARG A 80 -1.74 -24.99 1.35
CA ARG A 80 -2.38 -25.99 0.49
C ARG A 80 -2.60 -25.45 -0.92
N ALA A 81 -2.26 -26.21 -1.95
CA ALA A 81 -2.55 -25.85 -3.32
C ALA A 81 -4.07 -25.74 -3.54
N GLY A 82 -4.54 -24.55 -3.95
CA GLY A 82 -5.95 -24.34 -4.33
C GLY A 82 -6.21 -24.67 -5.80
N THR A 83 -5.21 -24.47 -6.65
CA THR A 83 -5.22 -24.84 -8.07
C THR A 83 -3.95 -25.64 -8.40
N PRO A 84 -3.95 -26.46 -9.47
CA PRO A 84 -2.71 -27.07 -9.95
C PRO A 84 -1.65 -26.00 -10.25
N LEU A 85 -0.47 -26.12 -9.65
CA LEU A 85 0.65 -25.24 -9.97
C LEU A 85 1.42 -25.81 -11.16
N ARG A 86 1.38 -25.12 -12.31
CA ARG A 86 2.09 -25.52 -13.54
C ARG A 86 2.67 -24.32 -14.30
N PRO A 87 3.86 -23.79 -13.95
CA PRO A 87 4.49 -23.84 -12.63
C PRO A 87 3.85 -22.82 -11.66
N THR A 88 2.91 -22.00 -12.14
CA THR A 88 2.17 -21.01 -11.36
C THR A 88 0.77 -21.51 -11.04
N GLY A 89 0.24 -21.08 -9.90
CA GLY A 89 -1.13 -21.35 -9.47
C GLY A 89 -1.49 -20.52 -8.26
N GLN A 90 -2.42 -21.02 -7.45
CA GLN A 90 -2.85 -20.38 -6.22
C GLN A 90 -2.75 -21.35 -5.06
N ILE A 91 -2.33 -20.84 -3.91
CA ILE A 91 -2.30 -21.58 -2.64
C ILE A 91 -3.22 -20.90 -1.64
N LYS A 92 -3.68 -21.65 -0.64
CA LYS A 92 -4.43 -21.15 0.50
C LYS A 92 -3.59 -21.30 1.76
N VAL A 93 -3.37 -20.19 2.47
CA VAL A 93 -2.63 -20.16 3.74
C VAL A 93 -3.37 -19.26 4.73
N ASN A 94 -3.60 -19.73 5.96
CA ASN A 94 -4.38 -19.00 6.99
C ASN A 94 -5.75 -18.47 6.51
N GLY A 95 -6.39 -19.15 5.56
CA GLY A 95 -7.67 -18.71 4.99
C GLY A 95 -7.56 -17.71 3.83
N GLU A 96 -6.37 -17.19 3.53
CA GLU A 96 -6.11 -16.27 2.43
C GLU A 96 -5.64 -17.01 1.17
N ILE A 97 -6.03 -16.50 -0.01
CA ILE A 97 -5.60 -17.04 -1.31
C ILE A 97 -4.42 -16.21 -1.81
N TRP A 98 -3.33 -16.89 -2.13
CA TRP A 98 -2.07 -16.28 -2.58
C TRP A 98 -1.63 -16.82 -3.94
N SER A 99 -1.10 -15.95 -4.80
CA SER A 99 -0.46 -16.36 -6.04
C SER A 99 0.85 -17.08 -5.74
N ALA A 100 1.01 -18.27 -6.28
CA ALA A 100 2.16 -19.12 -5.99
C ALA A 100 2.86 -19.60 -7.26
N ARG A 101 4.14 -19.90 -7.13
CA ARG A 101 4.95 -20.52 -8.17
C ARG A 101 5.83 -21.59 -7.58
N SER A 102 5.87 -22.76 -8.21
CA SER A 102 6.81 -23.82 -7.88
C SER A 102 8.25 -23.34 -8.07
N ALA A 103 9.08 -23.48 -7.04
CA ALA A 103 10.44 -22.97 -7.00
C ALA A 103 11.37 -23.70 -7.98
N ASP A 104 11.19 -25.01 -8.12
CA ASP A 104 11.92 -25.89 -9.05
C ASP A 104 11.20 -26.05 -10.41
N GLY A 105 10.01 -25.45 -10.56
CA GLY A 105 9.18 -25.57 -11.76
C GLY A 105 8.40 -26.88 -11.85
N SER A 106 8.42 -27.70 -10.79
CA SER A 106 7.63 -28.93 -10.71
C SER A 106 6.13 -28.66 -10.77
N THR A 107 5.39 -29.67 -11.23
CA THR A 107 3.92 -29.65 -11.16
C THR A 107 3.47 -30.12 -9.78
N ILE A 108 2.58 -29.33 -9.17
CA ILE A 108 1.95 -29.64 -7.88
C ILE A 108 0.45 -29.80 -8.12
N ALA A 109 -0.14 -30.89 -7.62
CA ALA A 109 -1.54 -31.16 -7.81
C ALA A 109 -2.40 -30.22 -6.94
N PRO A 110 -3.65 -29.96 -7.30
CA PRO A 110 -4.55 -29.27 -6.39
C PRO A 110 -4.70 -30.08 -5.10
N TYR A 111 -4.82 -29.37 -3.99
CA TYR A 111 -4.95 -29.90 -2.63
C TYR A 111 -3.70 -30.58 -2.03
N ASP A 112 -2.57 -30.57 -2.73
CA ASP A 112 -1.28 -30.96 -2.15
C ASP A 112 -0.80 -29.90 -1.15
N ASP A 113 -0.14 -30.36 -0.09
CA ASP A 113 0.55 -29.49 0.85
C ASP A 113 1.92 -29.08 0.29
N VAL A 114 2.26 -27.80 0.48
CA VAL A 114 3.48 -27.18 -0.01
C VAL A 114 4.08 -26.29 1.06
N GLU A 115 5.40 -26.18 1.07
CA GLU A 115 6.11 -25.25 1.94
C GLU A 115 6.47 -23.97 1.18
N ILE A 116 6.24 -22.83 1.82
CA ILE A 116 6.62 -21.53 1.26
C ILE A 116 8.09 -21.28 1.53
N VAL A 117 8.92 -21.41 0.49
CA VAL A 117 10.39 -21.27 0.57
C VAL A 117 10.86 -19.83 0.29
N GLY A 118 10.00 -18.96 -0.21
CA GLY A 118 10.37 -17.58 -0.47
C GLY A 118 9.26 -16.71 -1.05
N VAL A 119 9.58 -15.44 -1.31
CA VAL A 119 8.65 -14.46 -1.88
C VAL A 119 9.33 -13.65 -2.97
N ARG A 120 8.71 -13.55 -4.14
CA ARG A 120 9.16 -12.71 -5.25
C ARG A 120 8.05 -11.77 -5.68
N GLY A 121 8.14 -10.50 -5.26
CA GLY A 121 7.11 -9.50 -5.55
C GLY A 121 5.81 -9.82 -4.80
N ASN A 122 4.73 -10.11 -5.55
CA ASN A 122 3.42 -10.52 -5.01
C ASN A 122 3.15 -12.02 -5.21
N THR A 123 4.19 -12.81 -5.46
CA THR A 123 4.10 -14.25 -5.68
C THR A 123 4.96 -14.99 -4.67
N VAL A 124 4.37 -15.95 -3.97
CA VAL A 124 5.08 -16.86 -3.07
C VAL A 124 5.73 -17.99 -3.87
N LEU A 125 6.96 -18.34 -3.52
CA LEU A 125 7.67 -19.49 -4.06
C LEU A 125 7.41 -20.67 -3.14
N VAL A 126 7.03 -21.80 -3.73
CA VAL A 126 6.68 -23.01 -2.97
C VAL A 126 7.48 -24.22 -3.44
N ALA A 127 7.77 -25.12 -2.51
CA ALA A 127 8.38 -26.43 -2.75
C ALA A 127 7.53 -27.52 -2.11
N ARG A 128 7.76 -28.78 -2.49
CA ARG A 128 7.19 -29.91 -1.76
C ARG A 128 7.79 -29.92 -0.34
N PRO A 129 7.00 -30.25 0.69
CA PRO A 129 7.54 -30.36 2.04
C PRO A 129 8.58 -31.49 2.07
N ASP A 130 9.75 -31.21 2.63
CA ASP A 130 10.72 -32.24 2.97
C ASP A 130 10.16 -33.03 4.16
N ILE A 131 9.53 -34.16 3.87
CA ILE A 131 9.11 -35.11 4.90
C ILE A 131 10.38 -35.88 5.29
N GLU A 132 11.15 -35.40 6.26
CA GLU A 132 12.10 -36.26 6.97
C GLU A 132 11.28 -37.25 7.81
N GLU A 133 11.37 -38.53 7.44
CA GLU A 133 10.83 -39.69 8.16
C GLU A 133 11.56 -39.96 9.49
#